data_AF-A0A7C3DUV6-F1
#
_entry.id   AF-A0A7C3DUV6-F1
#
_cell.length_a   1.000
_cell.length_b   1.000
_cell.length_c   1.000
_cell.angle_alpha   90.00
_cell.angle_beta   90.00
_cell.angle_gamma   90.00
#
_symmetry.space_group_name_H-M   'P 1'
#
loop_
_entity.id
_entity.type
_entity.pdbx_description
1 polymer ?
#
loop_
_entity_poly.entity_id
_entity_poly.type
_entity_poly.pdbx_seq_one_letter_code
_entity_poly.pdbx_strand_id
1 'polypeptide(L)'
;MKTPAVIAALGFQVAVLLFMAVPREWTLHFGREVYLRTAPVDPRDVMRGDYVRLNYDISIVPRDVCRDGLAAVMANPPAESDRRWRSRGVWGGFEQSLLPPDTPVFAVLKPGEGDVAVLDYLTDRKPAQGLYLRGRLESLTEGLARVRYGLEAYFMQQGEALELERSQAGTTSRAPLEMRVAVGPGGLAVLKGHRRGPLEIGLDLQRRPRAAGSAQPWEQGEVVVAATLSLRNASDTNLAIVALPEGRSFALVPDLRWGTNAWRWVGADLPPPAPSPANVILLKPGESHRTTIGLTNSAWWVVPVDAAGANRLASAQPLQNLTNRWPPTRFRFEYRPPPPAAGAGLPHADAIWPGRLLSPAFSPGGNVD
;
A
#
# COMPACT_ATOMS: atom_id res chain seq x y z
N MET A 1 4.08 -28.08 -55.31
CA MET A 1 4.20 -28.78 -54.00
C MET A 1 4.50 -27.86 -52.81
N LYS A 2 4.81 -26.55 -52.97
CA LYS A 2 5.17 -25.66 -51.85
C LYS A 2 3.98 -24.91 -51.22
N THR A 3 2.87 -24.75 -51.95
CA THR A 3 1.67 -24.04 -51.50
C THR A 3 1.07 -24.56 -50.17
N PRO A 4 0.89 -25.87 -49.93
CA PRO A 4 0.33 -26.34 -48.66
C PRO A 4 1.28 -26.08 -47.47
N ALA A 5 2.59 -26.15 -47.68
CA ALA A 5 3.57 -25.86 -46.64
C ALA A 5 3.59 -24.36 -46.27
N VAL A 6 3.43 -23.47 -47.25
CA VAL A 6 3.33 -22.02 -47.00
C VAL A 6 2.03 -21.68 -46.25
N ILE A 7 0.90 -22.29 -46.62
CA ILE A 7 -0.38 -22.10 -45.91
C ILE A 7 -0.28 -22.61 -44.47
N ALA A 8 0.35 -23.77 -44.25
CA ALA A 8 0.57 -24.31 -42.92
C ALA A 8 1.46 -23.39 -42.07
N ALA A 9 2.54 -22.85 -42.63
CA ALA A 9 3.42 -21.91 -41.94
C ALA A 9 2.68 -20.61 -41.56
N LEU A 10 1.88 -20.04 -42.49
CA LEU A 10 1.07 -18.87 -42.23
C LEU A 10 0.00 -19.14 -41.15
N GLY A 11 -0.68 -20.28 -41.24
CA GLY A 11 -1.66 -20.72 -40.25
C GLY A 11 -1.04 -20.89 -38.86
N PHE A 12 0.16 -21.45 -38.79
CA PHE A 12 0.91 -21.56 -37.54
C PHE A 12 1.28 -20.19 -36.95
N GLN A 13 1.74 -19.25 -37.78
CA GLN A 13 2.04 -17.88 -37.32
C GLN A 13 0.80 -17.17 -36.76
N VAL A 14 -0.34 -17.27 -37.45
CA VAL A 14 -1.62 -16.71 -36.97
C VAL A 14 -2.06 -17.39 -35.68
N ALA A 15 -1.94 -18.72 -35.59
CA ALA A 15 -2.27 -19.46 -34.37
C ALA A 15 -1.41 -19.05 -33.18
N VAL A 16 -0.10 -18.81 -33.37
CA VAL A 16 0.79 -18.31 -32.32
C VAL A 16 0.37 -16.92 -31.85
N LEU A 17 0.03 -16.01 -32.77
CA LEU A 17 -0.45 -14.67 -32.41
C LEU A 17 -1.77 -14.72 -31.63
N LEU A 18 -2.72 -15.55 -32.08
CA LEU A 18 -3.98 -15.75 -31.36
C LEU A 18 -3.75 -16.38 -29.98
N PHE A 19 -2.87 -17.37 -29.87
CA PHE A 19 -2.51 -17.99 -28.59
C PHE A 19 -1.95 -16.96 -27.59
N MET A 20 -1.19 -15.96 -28.06
CA MET A 20 -0.68 -14.88 -27.22
C MET A 20 -1.75 -13.84 -26.84
N ALA A 21 -2.67 -13.52 -27.76
CA ALA A 21 -3.66 -12.45 -27.57
C ALA A 21 -4.94 -12.89 -26.84
N VAL A 22 -5.48 -14.07 -27.18
CA VAL A 22 -6.78 -14.56 -26.71
C VAL A 22 -6.89 -14.60 -25.18
N PRO A 23 -5.91 -15.08 -24.39
CA PRO A 23 -6.04 -15.10 -22.94
C PRO A 23 -6.26 -13.72 -22.31
N ARG A 24 -5.64 -12.68 -22.87
CA ARG A 24 -5.76 -11.31 -22.41
C ARG A 24 -7.14 -10.74 -22.76
N GLU A 25 -7.57 -10.90 -24.01
CA GLU A 25 -8.90 -10.45 -24.46
C GLU A 25 -10.03 -11.17 -23.73
N TRP A 26 -9.88 -12.48 -23.49
CA TRP A 26 -10.84 -13.24 -22.71
C TRP A 26 -10.94 -12.73 -21.27
N THR A 27 -9.80 -12.44 -20.65
CA THR A 27 -9.77 -11.87 -19.30
C THR A 27 -10.40 -10.48 -19.26
N LEU A 28 -10.20 -9.65 -20.29
CA LEU A 28 -10.78 -8.31 -20.37
C LEU A 28 -12.33 -8.32 -20.37
N HIS A 29 -12.93 -9.31 -21.03
CA HIS A 29 -14.39 -9.40 -21.20
C HIS A 29 -15.07 -10.27 -20.16
N PHE A 30 -14.44 -11.38 -19.73
CA PHE A 30 -15.04 -12.40 -18.87
C PHE A 30 -14.33 -12.58 -17.53
N GLY A 31 -13.24 -11.85 -17.30
CA GLY A 31 -12.55 -11.87 -16.01
C GLY A 31 -13.41 -11.28 -14.91
N ARG A 32 -13.21 -11.74 -13.67
CA ARG A 32 -13.85 -11.16 -12.50
C ARG A 32 -13.28 -9.76 -12.27
N GLU A 33 -14.15 -8.76 -12.27
CA GLU A 33 -13.75 -7.37 -12.00
C GLU A 33 -13.59 -7.11 -10.50
N VAL A 34 -12.48 -6.47 -10.15
CA VAL A 34 -12.18 -5.96 -8.81
C VAL A 34 -11.46 -4.63 -8.91
N TYR A 35 -11.49 -3.85 -7.83
CA TYR A 35 -10.68 -2.65 -7.71
C TYR A 35 -9.43 -2.91 -6.87
N LEU A 36 -8.29 -2.38 -7.31
CA LEU A 36 -7.04 -2.41 -6.55
C LEU A 36 -6.60 -1.00 -6.23
N ARG A 37 -6.26 -0.75 -4.97
CA ARG A 37 -5.74 0.54 -4.53
C ARG A 37 -4.29 0.71 -4.94
N THR A 38 -4.00 1.88 -5.50
CA THR A 38 -2.62 2.32 -5.71
C THR A 38 -2.09 2.95 -4.42
N ALA A 39 -0.86 2.65 -4.08
CA ALA A 39 -0.14 3.40 -3.08
C ALA A 39 -0.03 4.86 -3.57
N PRO A 40 -0.27 5.89 -2.72
CA PRO A 40 -0.16 7.31 -3.08
C PRO A 40 1.09 7.63 -3.92
N VAL A 41 0.94 7.94 -5.21
CA VAL A 41 2.07 8.27 -6.11
C VAL A 41 2.42 9.75 -5.93
N ASP A 42 3.71 10.10 -5.83
CA ASP A 42 4.18 11.49 -5.82
C ASP A 42 3.95 12.08 -7.23
N PRO A 43 3.16 13.18 -7.38
CA PRO A 43 2.85 13.79 -8.67
C PRO A 43 4.06 14.34 -9.45
N ARG A 44 5.24 14.44 -8.83
CA ARG A 44 6.41 15.12 -9.43
C ARG A 44 6.98 14.49 -10.70
N ASP A 45 6.57 13.27 -11.08
CA ASP A 45 7.13 12.56 -12.24
C ASP A 45 6.07 12.18 -13.31
N VAL A 46 4.95 12.91 -13.37
CA VAL A 46 3.90 12.72 -14.41
C VAL A 46 4.24 13.45 -15.73
N MET A 47 5.27 14.31 -15.75
CA MET A 47 5.57 15.20 -16.90
C MET A 47 6.75 14.76 -17.78
N ARG A 48 6.91 13.44 -18.02
CA ARG A 48 7.88 12.92 -19.01
C ARG A 48 7.28 12.04 -20.11
N GLY A 49 5.96 12.00 -20.24
CA GLY A 49 5.21 11.32 -21.32
C GLY A 49 3.83 10.87 -20.84
N ASP A 50 2.93 10.48 -21.76
CA ASP A 50 1.52 10.11 -21.50
C ASP A 50 1.32 8.80 -20.69
N TYR A 51 2.25 8.43 -19.80
CA TYR A 51 2.15 7.24 -18.95
C TYR A 51 2.46 7.54 -17.48
N VAL A 52 1.64 6.98 -16.59
CA VAL A 52 1.85 7.04 -15.13
C VAL A 52 2.35 5.68 -14.66
N ARG A 53 3.40 5.69 -13.84
CA ARG A 53 3.84 4.50 -13.10
C ARG A 53 2.97 4.32 -11.86
N LEU A 54 2.24 3.22 -11.82
CA LEU A 54 1.40 2.84 -10.70
C LEU A 54 2.19 1.93 -9.76
N ASN A 55 2.04 2.17 -8.47
CA ASN A 55 2.47 1.25 -7.43
C ASN A 55 1.23 0.80 -6.67
N TYR A 56 1.04 -0.50 -6.45
CA TYR A 56 -0.13 -1.02 -5.77
C TYR A 56 0.17 -1.28 -4.30
N ASP A 57 -0.82 -1.12 -3.42
CA ASP A 57 -0.65 -1.45 -1.99
C ASP A 57 -0.27 -2.93 -1.81
N ILE A 58 -0.71 -3.79 -2.74
CA ILE A 58 -0.40 -5.22 -2.75
C ILE A 58 0.99 -5.56 -3.34
N SER A 59 1.76 -4.58 -3.84
CA SER A 59 3.08 -4.82 -4.45
C SER A 59 4.21 -4.92 -3.43
N ILE A 60 4.03 -4.37 -2.23
CA ILE A 60 5.01 -4.46 -1.15
C ILE A 60 4.40 -5.28 -0.03
N VAL A 61 4.89 -6.49 0.12
CA VAL A 61 4.29 -7.52 0.95
C VAL A 61 5.19 -7.79 2.15
N PRO A 62 4.75 -7.48 3.39
CA PRO A 62 5.55 -7.77 4.57
C PRO A 62 5.60 -9.28 4.86
N ARG A 63 6.64 -9.69 5.59
CA ARG A 63 6.94 -11.10 5.93
C ARG A 63 5.76 -11.88 6.52
N ASP A 64 4.97 -11.24 7.35
CA ASP A 64 3.87 -11.84 8.13
C ASP A 64 2.73 -12.38 7.27
N VAL A 65 2.59 -11.86 6.05
CA VAL A 65 1.57 -12.32 5.09
C VAL A 65 2.15 -13.17 3.95
N CYS A 66 3.46 -13.46 3.95
CA CYS A 66 4.06 -14.44 3.05
C CYS A 66 3.80 -15.86 3.55
N ARG A 67 3.55 -16.81 2.64
CA ARG A 67 3.32 -18.24 2.95
C ARG A 67 4.22 -19.16 2.13
N ASP A 68 4.15 -20.46 2.45
CA ASP A 68 4.82 -21.55 1.73
C ASP A 68 6.34 -21.34 1.56
N GLY A 69 6.88 -21.49 0.35
CA GLY A 69 8.32 -21.39 0.12
C GLY A 69 8.86 -19.99 0.37
N LEU A 70 8.05 -18.94 0.15
CA LEU A 70 8.42 -17.57 0.51
C LEU A 70 8.67 -17.45 2.02
N ALA A 71 7.71 -17.88 2.83
CA ALA A 71 7.84 -17.85 4.29
C ALA A 71 9.01 -18.70 4.78
N ALA A 72 9.22 -19.89 4.21
CA ALA A 72 10.29 -20.79 4.59
C ALA A 72 11.68 -20.17 4.35
N VAL A 73 11.88 -19.53 3.19
CA VAL A 73 13.14 -18.87 2.84
C VAL A 73 13.38 -17.60 3.66
N MET A 74 12.33 -16.83 3.98
CA MET A 74 12.44 -15.67 4.87
C MET A 74 12.74 -16.06 6.32
N ALA A 75 12.23 -17.21 6.77
CA ALA A 75 12.50 -17.73 8.11
C ALA A 75 13.91 -18.27 8.27
N ASN A 76 14.45 -18.92 7.23
CA ASN A 76 15.79 -19.49 7.22
C ASN A 76 16.53 -19.03 5.95
N PRO A 77 16.98 -17.76 5.91
CA PRO A 77 17.65 -17.23 4.73
C PRO A 77 19.01 -17.92 4.53
N PRO A 78 19.43 -18.19 3.28
CA PRO A 78 20.79 -18.65 3.01
C PRO A 78 21.82 -17.65 3.55
N ALA A 79 22.98 -18.19 3.94
CA ALA A 79 24.12 -17.40 4.40
C ALA A 79 24.48 -16.33 3.35
N GLU A 80 24.97 -15.18 3.78
CA GLU A 80 25.23 -14.07 2.87
C GLU A 80 26.22 -14.43 1.75
N SER A 81 27.21 -15.27 2.03
CA SER A 81 28.14 -15.83 1.05
C SER A 81 27.47 -16.63 -0.07
N ASP A 82 26.31 -17.21 0.21
CA ASP A 82 25.60 -18.13 -0.68
C ASP A 82 24.49 -17.40 -1.47
N ARG A 83 24.25 -16.11 -1.16
CA ARG A 83 23.24 -15.28 -1.82
C ARG A 83 23.73 -14.86 -3.21
N ARG A 84 23.32 -15.64 -4.19
CA ARG A 84 23.67 -15.44 -5.61
C ARG A 84 22.80 -14.42 -6.35
N TRP A 85 21.61 -14.08 -5.84
CA TRP A 85 20.65 -13.27 -6.59
C TRP A 85 20.73 -11.79 -6.23
N ARG A 86 20.74 -10.95 -7.25
CA ARG A 86 20.69 -9.50 -7.11
C ARG A 86 19.52 -8.95 -7.91
N SER A 87 18.90 -7.92 -7.37
CA SER A 87 17.75 -7.22 -7.96
C SER A 87 17.99 -5.72 -7.89
N ARG A 88 17.29 -4.94 -8.70
CA ARG A 88 17.38 -3.47 -8.62
C ARG A 88 16.67 -3.02 -7.33
N GLY A 89 17.40 -2.41 -6.42
CA GLY A 89 16.86 -1.77 -5.23
C GLY A 89 16.17 -0.44 -5.57
N VAL A 90 15.35 0.04 -4.63
CA VAL A 90 14.53 1.27 -4.81
C VAL A 90 15.36 2.49 -5.17
N TRP A 91 16.58 2.57 -4.65
CA TRP A 91 17.49 3.71 -4.80
C TRP A 91 18.39 3.62 -6.05
N GLY A 92 18.06 2.76 -7.02
CA GLY A 92 18.83 2.59 -8.26
C GLY A 92 20.10 1.73 -8.12
N GLY A 93 20.42 1.25 -6.90
CA GLY A 93 21.47 0.26 -6.64
C GLY A 93 21.00 -1.18 -6.85
N PHE A 94 21.85 -2.15 -6.52
CA PHE A 94 21.48 -3.57 -6.49
C PHE A 94 21.35 -4.07 -5.04
N GLU A 95 20.25 -4.71 -4.71
CA GLU A 95 20.02 -5.39 -3.42
C GLU A 95 20.06 -6.92 -3.60
N GLN A 96 20.54 -7.63 -2.57
CA GLN A 96 20.52 -9.10 -2.57
C GLN A 96 19.08 -9.58 -2.42
N SER A 97 18.69 -10.56 -3.23
CA SER A 97 17.39 -11.20 -3.16
C SER A 97 17.56 -12.64 -2.67
N LEU A 98 16.68 -13.09 -1.77
CA LEU A 98 16.72 -14.46 -1.25
C LEU A 98 16.28 -15.49 -2.30
N LEU A 99 15.46 -15.07 -3.26
CA LEU A 99 15.01 -15.89 -4.39
C LEU A 99 15.36 -15.21 -5.73
N PRO A 100 15.41 -15.99 -6.84
CA PRO A 100 15.64 -15.41 -8.16
C PRO A 100 14.59 -14.34 -8.46
N PRO A 101 14.96 -13.17 -9.02
CA PRO A 101 14.01 -12.27 -9.65
C PRO A 101 13.17 -13.02 -10.68
N ASP A 102 11.95 -12.57 -10.92
CA ASP A 102 10.97 -13.20 -11.79
C ASP A 102 10.44 -14.57 -11.35
N THR A 103 10.73 -14.99 -10.12
CA THR A 103 10.04 -16.12 -9.49
C THR A 103 8.51 -15.87 -9.54
N PRO A 104 7.72 -16.81 -10.10
CA PRO A 104 6.28 -16.66 -10.16
C PRO A 104 5.69 -16.72 -8.75
N VAL A 105 4.82 -15.77 -8.45
CA VAL A 105 4.13 -15.67 -7.16
C VAL A 105 2.65 -15.37 -7.38
N PHE A 106 1.83 -15.65 -6.37
CA PHE A 106 0.39 -15.49 -6.43
C PHE A 106 -0.06 -14.69 -5.21
N ALA A 107 -0.61 -13.50 -5.48
CA ALA A 107 -1.25 -12.65 -4.48
C ALA A 107 -2.71 -13.08 -4.34
N VAL A 108 -3.02 -13.80 -3.28
CA VAL A 108 -4.39 -14.21 -2.98
C VAL A 108 -5.14 -13.03 -2.39
N LEU A 109 -6.30 -12.73 -2.96
CA LEU A 109 -7.10 -11.58 -2.58
C LEU A 109 -8.35 -12.00 -1.84
N LYS A 110 -8.77 -11.15 -0.91
CA LYS A 110 -10.08 -11.23 -0.25
C LYS A 110 -10.89 -9.96 -0.53
N PRO A 111 -12.24 -10.04 -0.44
CA PRO A 111 -13.08 -8.85 -0.47
C PRO A 111 -12.60 -7.88 0.62
N GLY A 112 -12.37 -6.63 0.23
CA GLY A 112 -12.14 -5.52 1.14
C GLY A 112 -13.41 -4.71 1.29
N GLU A 113 -13.29 -3.40 1.06
CA GLU A 113 -14.41 -2.47 1.05
C GLU A 113 -15.15 -2.52 -0.28
N GLY A 114 -16.44 -2.85 -0.27
CA GLY A 114 -17.23 -2.94 -1.50
C GLY A 114 -16.61 -3.92 -2.50
N ASP A 115 -16.22 -3.39 -3.66
CA ASP A 115 -15.55 -4.08 -4.77
C ASP A 115 -14.02 -3.92 -4.78
N VAL A 116 -13.44 -3.23 -3.80
CA VAL A 116 -11.99 -3.08 -3.63
C VAL A 116 -11.43 -4.34 -2.97
N ALA A 117 -10.58 -5.06 -3.70
CA ALA A 117 -9.92 -6.25 -3.22
C ALA A 117 -8.62 -5.91 -2.48
N VAL A 118 -8.36 -6.64 -1.39
CA VAL A 118 -7.15 -6.48 -0.57
C VAL A 118 -6.37 -7.77 -0.53
N LEU A 119 -5.05 -7.67 -0.33
CA LEU A 119 -4.19 -8.84 -0.18
C LEU A 119 -4.59 -9.62 1.09
N ASP A 120 -4.78 -10.92 0.93
CA ASP A 120 -4.87 -11.84 2.07
C ASP A 120 -3.50 -12.42 2.40
N TYR A 121 -2.81 -12.97 1.40
CA TYR A 121 -1.44 -13.46 1.53
C TYR A 121 -0.75 -13.59 0.17
N LEU A 122 0.58 -13.68 0.20
CA LEU A 122 1.42 -13.97 -0.96
C LEU A 122 2.03 -15.37 -0.84
N THR A 123 1.99 -16.15 -1.93
CA THR A 123 2.56 -17.49 -1.98
C THR A 123 3.29 -17.73 -3.31
N ASP A 124 4.27 -18.62 -3.30
CA ASP A 124 4.92 -19.16 -4.50
C ASP A 124 4.20 -20.41 -5.06
N ARG A 125 3.15 -20.88 -4.38
CA ARG A 125 2.33 -22.03 -4.81
C ARG A 125 1.05 -21.55 -5.48
N LYS A 126 0.78 -22.04 -6.69
CA LYS A 126 -0.45 -21.69 -7.43
C LYS A 126 -1.70 -22.13 -6.66
N PRO A 127 -2.60 -21.21 -6.27
CA PRO A 127 -3.86 -21.57 -5.64
C PRO A 127 -4.74 -22.40 -6.58
N ALA A 128 -5.41 -23.42 -6.05
CA ALA A 128 -6.35 -24.24 -6.81
C ALA A 128 -7.67 -23.50 -7.11
N GLN A 129 -8.08 -22.61 -6.21
CA GLN A 129 -9.33 -21.85 -6.29
C GLN A 129 -9.18 -20.49 -5.60
N GLY A 130 -10.18 -19.64 -5.77
CA GLY A 130 -10.23 -18.30 -5.18
C GLY A 130 -9.74 -17.20 -6.13
N LEU A 131 -9.88 -15.95 -5.69
CA LEU A 131 -9.40 -14.80 -6.43
C LEU A 131 -7.92 -14.57 -6.11
N TYR A 132 -7.07 -14.58 -7.13
CA TYR A 132 -5.65 -14.29 -6.96
C TYR A 132 -5.07 -13.64 -8.20
N LEU A 133 -4.00 -12.86 -8.02
CA LEU A 133 -3.22 -12.27 -9.09
C LEU A 133 -1.91 -13.02 -9.23
N ARG A 134 -1.58 -13.41 -10.46
CA ARG A 134 -0.26 -13.92 -10.80
C ARG A 134 0.69 -12.74 -10.96
N GLY A 135 1.71 -12.69 -10.13
CA GLY A 135 2.78 -11.71 -10.18
C GLY A 135 4.14 -12.35 -10.43
N ARG A 136 5.16 -11.50 -10.45
CA ARG A 136 6.57 -11.88 -10.50
C ARG A 136 7.29 -11.16 -9.38
N LEU A 137 8.15 -11.90 -8.69
CA LEU A 137 9.01 -11.34 -7.66
C LEU A 137 10.01 -10.36 -8.28
N GLU A 138 10.04 -9.13 -7.80
CA GLU A 138 11.11 -8.18 -8.12
C GLU A 138 12.31 -8.39 -7.19
N SER A 139 12.03 -8.49 -5.88
CA SER A 139 13.01 -8.81 -4.85
C SER A 139 12.35 -9.48 -3.65
N LEU A 140 13.10 -10.36 -2.97
CA LEU A 140 12.71 -10.93 -1.68
C LEU A 140 13.83 -10.67 -0.67
N THR A 141 13.50 -10.05 0.44
CA THR A 141 14.40 -9.84 1.59
C THR A 141 13.90 -10.66 2.78
N GLU A 142 14.62 -10.63 3.90
CA GLU A 142 14.16 -11.28 5.14
C GLU A 142 12.89 -10.65 5.71
N GLY A 143 12.63 -9.36 5.40
CA GLY A 143 11.53 -8.59 5.99
C GLY A 143 10.33 -8.36 5.06
N LEU A 144 10.52 -8.40 3.74
CA LEU A 144 9.46 -8.13 2.76
C LEU A 144 9.74 -8.75 1.38
N ALA A 145 8.67 -8.90 0.60
CA ALA A 145 8.70 -9.20 -0.82
C ALA A 145 8.20 -8.01 -1.64
N ARG A 146 8.84 -7.74 -2.79
CA ARG A 146 8.34 -6.81 -3.81
C ARG A 146 7.86 -7.58 -5.02
N VAL A 147 6.67 -7.26 -5.49
CA VAL A 147 5.97 -8.00 -6.54
C VAL A 147 5.43 -7.05 -7.60
N ARG A 148 5.67 -7.42 -8.85
CA ARG A 148 5.04 -6.81 -10.03
C ARG A 148 3.95 -7.71 -10.58
N TYR A 149 2.82 -7.12 -10.97
CA TYR A 149 1.65 -7.81 -11.51
C TYR A 149 1.45 -7.57 -13.01
N GLY A 150 2.27 -6.71 -13.63
CA GLY A 150 2.09 -6.31 -15.03
C GLY A 150 0.96 -5.29 -15.21
N LEU A 151 0.63 -4.56 -14.15
CA LEU A 151 -0.40 -3.53 -14.08
C LEU A 151 0.19 -2.14 -13.77
N GLU A 152 1.52 -2.04 -13.67
CA GLU A 152 2.25 -0.86 -13.18
C GLU A 152 2.35 0.28 -14.20
N ALA A 153 1.94 0.05 -15.45
CA ALA A 153 1.94 1.05 -16.50
C ALA A 153 0.49 1.39 -16.90
N TYR A 154 0.09 2.65 -16.70
CA TYR A 154 -1.20 3.15 -17.14
C TYR A 154 -1.03 4.34 -18.07
N PHE A 155 -1.59 4.22 -19.27
CA PHE A 155 -1.60 5.28 -20.27
C PHE A 155 -2.86 6.11 -20.08
N MET A 156 -2.70 7.37 -19.65
CA MET A 156 -3.80 8.32 -19.58
C MET A 156 -3.92 9.05 -20.91
N GLN A 157 -5.13 9.34 -21.36
CA GLN A 157 -5.33 10.25 -22.48
C GLN A 157 -4.91 11.67 -22.06
N GLN A 158 -4.27 12.42 -22.96
CA GLN A 158 -3.89 13.82 -22.73
C GLN A 158 -5.10 14.63 -22.24
N GLY A 159 -5.03 15.18 -21.02
CA GLY A 159 -6.10 15.96 -20.39
C GLY A 159 -6.60 15.39 -19.06
N GLU A 160 -6.83 14.07 -18.96
CA GLU A 160 -7.28 13.42 -17.71
C GLU A 160 -6.24 13.53 -16.60
N ALA A 161 -4.95 13.43 -16.96
CA ALA A 161 -3.83 13.61 -16.02
C ALA A 161 -3.81 15.03 -15.41
N LEU A 162 -4.17 16.05 -16.21
CA LEU A 162 -4.21 17.44 -15.76
C LEU A 162 -5.43 17.72 -14.87
N GLU A 163 -6.56 17.07 -15.10
CA GLU A 163 -7.72 17.13 -14.20
C GLU A 163 -7.46 16.42 -12.87
N LEU A 164 -6.77 15.26 -12.92
CA LEU A 164 -6.28 14.57 -11.72
C LEU A 164 -5.33 15.48 -10.91
N GLU A 165 -4.41 16.17 -11.58
CA GLU A 165 -3.46 17.11 -10.96
C GLU A 165 -4.16 18.36 -10.41
N ARG A 166 -5.01 19.04 -11.18
CA ARG A 166 -5.71 20.27 -10.74
C ARG A 166 -6.60 20.05 -9.53
N SER A 167 -7.25 18.90 -9.45
CA SER A 167 -8.06 18.54 -8.28
C SER A 167 -7.25 18.25 -7.00
N GLN A 168 -5.93 18.02 -7.13
CA GLN A 168 -5.00 17.73 -6.03
C GLN A 168 -4.00 18.87 -5.80
N ALA A 169 -3.95 19.86 -6.70
CA ALA A 169 -3.05 20.99 -6.61
C ALA A 169 -3.40 21.85 -5.39
N GLY A 170 -2.49 21.87 -4.42
CA GLY A 170 -2.62 22.67 -3.19
C GLY A 170 -3.31 21.97 -2.01
N THR A 171 -3.74 20.72 -2.15
CA THR A 171 -4.35 19.97 -1.03
C THR A 171 -3.34 19.03 -0.37
N THR A 172 -3.24 19.10 0.97
CA THR A 172 -2.51 18.11 1.78
C THR A 172 -3.25 16.77 1.90
N SER A 173 -4.43 16.66 1.29
CA SER A 173 -5.33 15.51 1.29
C SER A 173 -5.42 14.88 -0.10
N ARG A 174 -5.36 13.55 -0.18
CA ARG A 174 -5.43 12.78 -1.44
C ARG A 174 -6.44 11.63 -1.32
N ALA A 175 -7.38 11.54 -2.26
CA ALA A 175 -8.15 10.30 -2.48
C ALA A 175 -7.22 9.21 -3.07
N PRO A 176 -7.37 7.95 -2.65
CA PRO A 176 -6.64 6.86 -3.29
C PRO A 176 -7.16 6.68 -4.72
N LEU A 177 -6.25 6.43 -5.66
CA LEU A 177 -6.61 5.99 -6.99
C LEU A 177 -6.91 4.48 -6.94
N GLU A 178 -8.09 4.10 -7.40
CA GLU A 178 -8.57 2.72 -7.42
C GLU A 178 -8.62 2.24 -8.87
N MET A 179 -7.78 1.27 -9.23
CA MET A 179 -7.71 0.74 -10.58
C MET A 179 -8.71 -0.40 -10.74
N ARG A 180 -9.57 -0.32 -11.76
CA ARG A 180 -10.46 -1.40 -12.14
C ARG A 180 -9.67 -2.45 -12.90
N VAL A 181 -9.68 -3.68 -12.41
CA VAL A 181 -8.88 -4.80 -12.93
C VAL A 181 -9.77 -6.00 -13.15
N ALA A 182 -9.72 -6.58 -14.34
CA ALA A 182 -10.33 -7.88 -14.61
C ALA A 182 -9.32 -8.99 -14.40
N VAL A 183 -9.72 -10.02 -13.63
CA VAL A 183 -8.86 -11.13 -13.22
C VAL A 183 -9.39 -12.44 -13.81
N GLY A 184 -8.56 -13.11 -14.59
CA GLY A 184 -8.86 -14.41 -15.20
C GLY A 184 -8.57 -15.59 -14.27
N PRO A 185 -9.01 -16.81 -14.62
CA PRO A 185 -8.91 -18.00 -13.77
C PRO A 185 -7.46 -18.45 -13.48
N GLY A 186 -6.49 -18.02 -14.28
CA GLY A 186 -5.05 -18.24 -14.05
C GLY A 186 -4.35 -17.13 -13.28
N GLY A 187 -5.10 -16.17 -12.74
CA GLY A 187 -4.58 -14.96 -12.09
C GLY A 187 -3.99 -13.93 -13.05
N LEU A 188 -4.21 -14.08 -14.37
CA LEU A 188 -3.89 -13.01 -15.32
C LEU A 188 -4.77 -11.81 -15.00
N ALA A 189 -4.17 -10.64 -14.87
CA ALA A 189 -4.87 -9.40 -14.58
C ALA A 189 -4.75 -8.44 -15.76
N VAL A 190 -5.85 -7.77 -16.10
CA VAL A 190 -5.91 -6.77 -17.16
C VAL A 190 -6.60 -5.52 -16.63
N LEU A 191 -5.95 -4.37 -16.84
CA LEU A 191 -6.45 -3.08 -16.41
C LEU A 191 -7.60 -2.62 -17.32
N LYS A 192 -8.69 -2.12 -16.73
CA LYS A 192 -9.93 -1.68 -17.42
C LYS A 192 -10.29 -0.21 -17.23
N GLY A 193 -9.59 0.49 -16.36
CA GLY A 193 -9.87 1.89 -16.02
C GLY A 193 -9.55 2.18 -14.56
N HIS A 194 -10.04 3.30 -14.07
CA HIS A 194 -9.79 3.77 -12.72
C HIS A 194 -10.97 4.57 -12.18
N ARG A 195 -10.98 4.78 -10.87
CA ARG A 195 -11.83 5.77 -10.19
C ARG A 195 -11.08 6.32 -8.97
N ARG A 196 -11.62 7.35 -8.34
CA ARG A 196 -11.15 7.79 -7.02
C ARG A 196 -11.92 7.06 -5.93
N GLY A 197 -11.23 6.77 -4.82
CA GLY A 197 -11.89 6.34 -3.61
C GLY A 197 -12.78 7.46 -3.03
N PRO A 198 -13.82 7.12 -2.26
CA PRO A 198 -14.81 8.09 -1.76
C PRO A 198 -14.31 8.94 -0.59
N LEU A 199 -13.18 8.57 0.02
CA LEU A 199 -12.58 9.25 1.17
C LEU A 199 -11.15 9.70 0.86
N GLU A 200 -10.84 10.97 1.16
CA GLU A 200 -9.49 11.52 1.10
C GLU A 200 -8.89 11.59 2.50
N ILE A 201 -7.58 11.34 2.60
CA ILE A 201 -6.83 11.52 3.84
C ILE A 201 -5.74 12.56 3.65
N GLY A 202 -5.65 13.51 4.57
CA GLY A 202 -4.57 14.48 4.65
C GLY A 202 -3.79 14.36 5.95
N LEU A 203 -2.54 14.84 5.90
CA LEU A 203 -1.62 14.83 7.03
C LEU A 203 -0.95 16.21 7.17
N ASP A 204 -1.08 16.79 8.35
CA ASP A 204 -0.34 17.98 8.76
C ASP A 204 0.47 17.68 10.02
N LEU A 205 1.76 18.07 10.04
CA LEU A 205 2.69 17.72 11.12
C LEU A 205 3.08 18.94 11.93
N GLN A 206 2.86 18.87 13.24
CA GLN A 206 3.37 19.85 14.18
C GLN A 206 4.81 19.49 14.56
N ARG A 207 5.70 20.44 14.32
CA ARG A 207 7.14 20.30 14.47
C ARG A 207 7.66 21.23 15.55
N ARG A 208 8.72 20.82 16.24
CA ARG A 208 9.44 21.65 17.21
C ARG A 208 10.94 21.46 17.04
N PRO A 209 11.77 22.47 17.35
CA PRO A 209 13.22 22.31 17.40
C PRO A 209 13.61 21.19 18.36
N ARG A 210 14.55 20.34 17.95
CA ARG A 210 15.15 19.34 18.84
C ARG A 210 15.92 20.06 19.96
N ALA A 211 15.77 19.60 21.20
CA ALA A 211 16.45 20.19 22.35
C ALA A 211 17.98 20.08 22.18
N ALA A 212 18.69 21.19 22.42
CA ALA A 212 20.14 21.23 22.40
C ALA A 212 20.69 20.51 23.65
N GLY A 213 21.32 19.35 23.47
CA GLY A 213 21.96 18.63 24.58
C GLY A 213 22.24 17.14 24.35
N SER A 214 21.57 16.49 23.39
CA SER A 214 21.71 15.03 23.15
C SER A 214 22.04 14.63 21.71
N ALA A 215 22.21 15.61 20.81
CA ALA A 215 22.23 15.39 19.37
C ALA A 215 23.62 15.68 18.78
N GLN A 216 24.11 14.77 17.94
CA GLN A 216 25.31 15.00 17.11
C GLN A 216 25.08 16.22 16.18
N PRO A 217 26.13 16.90 15.66
CA PRO A 217 25.95 18.12 14.87
C PRO A 217 25.03 17.99 13.65
N TRP A 218 24.97 16.82 13.01
CA TRP A 218 24.06 16.50 11.89
C TRP A 218 22.66 16.05 12.33
N GLU A 219 22.42 15.95 13.63
CA GLU A 219 21.11 15.65 14.24
C GLU A 219 20.39 16.92 14.74
N GLN A 220 20.96 18.11 14.46
CA GLN A 220 20.26 19.38 14.63
C GLN A 220 19.12 19.45 13.61
N GLY A 221 17.88 19.67 14.08
CA GLY A 221 16.71 19.68 13.22
C GLY A 221 15.40 19.79 13.98
N GLU A 222 14.29 19.70 13.26
CA GLU A 222 12.95 19.62 13.83
C GLU A 222 12.59 18.17 14.18
N VAL A 223 11.75 18.00 15.20
CA VAL A 223 11.11 16.74 15.55
C VAL A 223 9.60 16.89 15.49
N VAL A 224 8.92 15.85 15.04
CA VAL A 224 7.45 15.81 15.03
C VAL A 224 6.94 15.50 16.42
N VAL A 225 6.02 16.32 16.92
CA VAL A 225 5.40 16.16 18.26
C VAL A 225 3.91 15.85 18.20
N ALA A 226 3.24 16.19 17.10
CA ALA A 226 1.85 15.84 16.85
C ALA A 226 1.55 15.76 15.36
N ALA A 227 0.49 15.04 15.01
CA ALA A 227 -0.02 14.90 13.66
C ALA A 227 -1.52 15.23 13.63
N THR A 228 -1.95 16.04 12.67
CA THR A 228 -3.37 16.31 12.41
C THR A 228 -3.77 15.60 11.14
N LEU A 229 -4.68 14.64 11.27
CA LEU A 229 -5.20 13.84 10.17
C LEU A 229 -6.54 14.43 9.75
N SER A 230 -6.72 14.71 8.46
CA SER A 230 -8.01 15.13 7.90
C SER A 230 -8.62 14.02 7.07
N LEU A 231 -9.89 13.73 7.29
CA LEU A 231 -10.69 12.83 6.45
C LEU A 231 -11.76 13.64 5.77
N ARG A 232 -11.75 13.66 4.43
CA ARG A 232 -12.69 14.43 3.61
C ARG A 232 -13.52 13.52 2.73
N ASN A 233 -14.83 13.73 2.72
CA ASN A 233 -15.72 13.05 1.78
C ASN A 233 -15.53 13.64 0.37
N ALA A 234 -15.01 12.84 -0.55
CA ALA A 234 -14.83 13.19 -1.95
C ALA A 234 -15.87 12.53 -2.89
N SER A 235 -16.87 11.87 -2.32
CA SER A 235 -18.01 11.34 -3.06
C SER A 235 -19.15 12.35 -3.14
N ASP A 236 -20.11 12.09 -4.02
CA ASP A 236 -21.33 12.89 -4.18
C ASP A 236 -22.45 12.48 -3.21
N THR A 237 -22.18 11.52 -2.33
CA THR A 237 -23.13 10.97 -1.35
C THR A 237 -22.65 11.21 0.07
N ASN A 238 -23.56 11.21 1.04
CA ASN A 238 -23.17 11.24 2.45
C ASN A 238 -22.43 9.94 2.81
N LEU A 239 -21.34 10.05 3.56
CA LEU A 239 -20.63 8.92 4.14
C LEU A 239 -20.34 9.21 5.60
N ALA A 240 -20.28 8.18 6.44
CA ALA A 240 -19.89 8.30 7.83
C ALA A 240 -18.49 7.74 8.06
N ILE A 241 -17.76 8.35 9.00
CA ILE A 241 -16.52 7.83 9.54
C ILE A 241 -16.67 7.58 11.04
N VAL A 242 -15.77 6.81 11.62
CA VAL A 242 -15.68 6.62 13.07
C VAL A 242 -14.43 7.32 13.56
N ALA A 243 -14.59 8.31 14.44
CA ALA A 243 -13.53 9.03 15.12
C ALA A 243 -13.47 8.60 16.60
N LEU A 244 -12.59 7.63 16.89
CA LEU A 244 -12.38 7.11 18.24
C LEU A 244 -11.50 8.07 19.05
N PRO A 245 -11.69 8.12 20.38
CA PRO A 245 -10.87 8.92 21.29
C PRO A 245 -9.36 8.69 21.09
N GLU A 246 -8.57 9.73 21.37
CA GLU A 246 -7.09 9.71 21.27
C GLU A 246 -6.54 9.34 19.88
N GLY A 247 -7.38 9.46 18.84
CA GLY A 247 -7.04 9.12 17.47
C GLY A 247 -6.96 7.62 17.20
N ARG A 248 -7.55 6.78 18.04
CA ARG A 248 -7.48 5.30 17.94
C ARG A 248 -8.25 4.71 16.75
N SER A 249 -8.88 5.54 15.91
CA SER A 249 -9.33 5.16 14.56
C SER A 249 -8.18 5.03 13.57
N PHE A 250 -7.00 5.53 13.93
CA PHE A 250 -5.80 5.44 13.13
C PHE A 250 -4.83 4.44 13.76
N ALA A 251 -4.05 3.80 12.91
CA ALA A 251 -2.86 3.06 13.30
C ALA A 251 -1.63 3.70 12.69
N LEU A 252 -0.52 3.72 13.43
CA LEU A 252 0.77 4.11 12.87
C LEU A 252 1.43 2.86 12.25
N VAL A 253 1.67 2.90 10.95
CA VAL A 253 2.26 1.79 10.17
C VAL A 253 3.57 2.22 9.51
N PRO A 254 4.54 1.30 9.35
CA PRO A 254 5.76 1.61 8.62
C PRO A 254 5.47 1.84 7.13
N ASP A 255 6.16 2.80 6.52
CA ASP A 255 6.22 2.93 5.06
C ASP A 255 7.36 2.07 4.52
N LEU A 256 7.02 1.04 3.75
CA LEU A 256 7.96 0.03 3.24
C LEU A 256 8.42 0.29 1.80
N ARG A 257 8.00 1.42 1.21
CA ARG A 257 8.32 1.81 -0.17
C ARG A 257 9.80 1.88 -0.44
N TRP A 258 10.55 2.36 0.55
CA TRP A 258 11.98 2.62 0.43
C TRP A 258 12.87 1.53 1.05
N GLY A 259 12.27 0.45 1.58
CA GLY A 259 13.00 -0.63 2.26
C GLY A 259 12.25 -1.17 3.46
N THR A 260 13.01 -1.80 4.38
CA THR A 260 12.48 -2.24 5.67
C THR A 260 12.38 -1.07 6.65
N ASN A 261 11.52 -1.22 7.66
CA ASN A 261 11.45 -0.31 8.79
C ASN A 261 11.64 -1.12 10.08
N ALA A 262 12.62 -0.72 10.89
CA ALA A 262 12.97 -1.40 12.13
C ALA A 262 12.07 -1.04 13.32
N TRP A 263 10.98 -0.29 13.08
CA TRP A 263 10.12 0.25 14.13
C TRP A 263 8.67 -0.12 13.90
N ARG A 264 7.99 -0.48 14.98
CA ARG A 264 6.57 -0.78 15.01
C ARG A 264 5.90 0.01 16.10
N TRP A 265 4.67 0.45 15.84
CA TRP A 265 3.85 1.14 16.82
C TRP A 265 3.47 0.21 17.98
N VAL A 266 3.57 0.70 19.23
CA VAL A 266 3.21 -0.09 20.43
C VAL A 266 1.74 -0.54 20.42
N GLY A 267 0.86 0.24 19.79
CA GLY A 267 -0.56 -0.08 19.69
C GLY A 267 -0.94 -0.97 18.51
N ALA A 268 0.03 -1.45 17.71
CA ALA A 268 -0.25 -2.20 16.47
C ALA A 268 -1.15 -3.42 16.68
N ASP A 269 -1.02 -4.09 17.84
CA ASP A 269 -1.75 -5.30 18.21
C ASP A 269 -2.87 -5.02 19.22
N LEU A 270 -3.05 -3.76 19.65
CA LEU A 270 -4.10 -3.40 20.58
C LEU A 270 -5.43 -3.25 19.82
N PRO A 271 -6.50 -3.93 20.26
CA PRO A 271 -7.81 -3.73 19.66
C PRO A 271 -8.24 -2.26 19.80
N PRO A 272 -8.90 -1.68 18.79
CA PRO A 272 -9.44 -0.33 18.91
C PRO A 272 -10.51 -0.28 20.01
N PRO A 273 -10.67 0.86 20.70
CA PRO A 273 -11.78 1.07 21.62
C PRO A 273 -13.13 0.83 20.94
N ALA A 274 -14.11 0.33 21.71
CA ALA A 274 -15.46 0.17 21.20
C ALA A 274 -16.05 1.53 20.80
N PRO A 275 -16.66 1.66 19.61
CA PRO A 275 -17.27 2.90 19.18
C PRO A 275 -18.55 3.20 19.98
N SER A 276 -18.80 4.48 20.24
CA SER A 276 -20.06 4.99 20.77
C SER A 276 -20.81 5.80 19.69
N PRO A 277 -22.11 6.08 19.85
CA PRO A 277 -22.86 6.93 18.91
C PRO A 277 -22.21 8.30 18.66
N ALA A 278 -21.55 8.90 19.66
CA ALA A 278 -20.86 10.18 19.53
C ALA A 278 -19.58 10.11 18.67
N ASN A 279 -19.07 8.90 18.43
CA ASN A 279 -17.84 8.68 17.66
C ASN A 279 -18.15 8.59 16.15
N VAL A 280 -19.41 8.47 15.75
CA VAL A 280 -19.79 8.39 14.34
C VAL A 280 -20.05 9.78 13.79
N ILE A 281 -19.26 10.16 12.79
CA ILE A 281 -19.31 11.48 12.16
C ILE A 281 -19.82 11.31 10.74
N LEU A 282 -21.02 11.82 10.47
CA LEU A 282 -21.56 11.91 9.12
C LEU A 282 -20.89 13.07 8.38
N LEU A 283 -20.28 12.80 7.24
CA LEU A 283 -19.66 13.77 6.35
C LEU A 283 -20.52 13.93 5.10
N LYS A 284 -21.02 15.14 4.86
CA LYS A 284 -21.64 15.51 3.58
C LYS A 284 -20.58 15.62 2.47
N PRO A 285 -20.96 15.59 1.18
CA PRO A 285 -20.02 15.82 0.08
C PRO A 285 -19.14 17.05 0.31
N GLY A 286 -17.83 16.87 0.24
CA GLY A 286 -16.82 17.92 0.47
C GLY A 286 -16.48 18.23 1.92
N GLU A 287 -17.26 17.74 2.90
CA GLU A 287 -17.03 17.96 4.33
C GLU A 287 -15.81 17.20 4.83
N SER A 288 -15.13 17.76 5.82
CA SER A 288 -13.92 17.18 6.41
C SER A 288 -13.99 17.11 7.93
N HIS A 289 -13.51 16.02 8.50
CA HIS A 289 -13.24 15.88 9.92
C HIS A 289 -11.73 15.88 10.19
N ARG A 290 -11.30 16.49 11.29
CA ARG A 290 -9.88 16.52 11.69
C ARG A 290 -9.68 15.86 13.04
N THR A 291 -8.65 15.02 13.13
CA THR A 291 -8.24 14.35 14.36
C THR A 291 -6.77 14.67 14.65
N THR A 292 -6.50 15.27 15.80
CA THR A 292 -5.13 15.57 16.23
C THR A 292 -4.62 14.48 17.17
N ILE A 293 -3.44 13.93 16.85
CA ILE A 293 -2.76 12.90 17.62
C ILE A 293 -1.47 13.49 18.22
N GLY A 294 -1.35 13.44 19.54
CA GLY A 294 -0.10 13.78 20.24
C GLY A 294 0.89 12.62 20.18
N LEU A 295 1.96 12.76 19.41
CA LEU A 295 2.98 11.71 19.21
C LEU A 295 3.97 11.59 20.39
N THR A 296 3.84 12.47 21.38
CA THR A 296 4.56 12.39 22.66
C THR A 296 3.89 11.43 23.65
N ASN A 297 2.60 11.13 23.47
CA ASN A 297 1.85 10.19 24.30
C ASN A 297 2.40 8.77 24.12
N SER A 298 2.58 8.03 25.22
CA SER A 298 3.07 6.65 25.21
C SER A 298 2.21 5.70 24.38
N ALA A 299 0.91 6.00 24.21
CA ALA A 299 0.03 5.26 23.31
C ALA A 299 0.49 5.30 21.84
N TRP A 300 1.31 6.27 21.44
CA TRP A 300 1.82 6.48 20.08
C TRP A 300 3.33 6.26 19.93
N TRP A 301 3.97 5.69 20.95
CA TRP A 301 5.39 5.33 20.88
C TRP A 301 5.65 4.17 19.91
N VAL A 302 6.91 3.99 19.54
CA VAL A 302 7.36 2.87 18.73
C VAL A 302 8.35 2.00 19.49
N VAL A 303 8.43 0.74 19.09
CA VAL A 303 9.35 -0.27 19.61
C VAL A 303 10.22 -0.79 18.48
N PRO A 304 11.50 -1.08 18.75
CA PRO A 304 12.36 -1.69 17.77
C PRO A 304 11.90 -3.13 17.51
N VAL A 305 11.97 -3.52 16.24
CA VAL A 305 11.67 -4.85 15.75
C VAL A 305 12.94 -5.43 15.16
N ASP A 306 13.26 -6.68 15.49
CA ASP A 306 14.38 -7.37 14.85
C ASP A 306 14.02 -7.86 13.43
N ALA A 307 15.01 -8.40 12.71
CA ALA A 307 14.80 -8.96 11.37
C ALA A 307 13.78 -10.12 11.34
N ALA A 308 13.55 -10.77 12.48
CA ALA A 308 12.56 -11.83 12.64
C ALA A 308 11.13 -11.32 12.90
N GLY A 309 10.95 -10.01 13.10
CA GLY A 309 9.65 -9.40 13.38
C GLY A 309 9.29 -9.36 14.87
N ALA A 310 10.21 -9.71 15.78
CA ALA A 310 9.95 -9.71 17.21
C ALA A 310 10.14 -8.31 17.82
N ASN A 311 9.15 -7.88 18.61
CA ASN A 311 9.10 -6.55 19.21
C ASN A 311 9.82 -6.54 20.57
N ARG A 312 10.59 -5.49 20.88
CA ARG A 312 11.15 -5.27 22.22
C ARG A 312 10.38 -4.16 22.95
N LEU A 313 9.24 -4.52 23.55
CA LEU A 313 8.34 -3.57 24.23
C LEU A 313 9.04 -2.71 25.32
N ALA A 314 9.99 -3.29 26.05
CA ALA A 314 10.77 -2.58 27.06
C ALA A 314 11.65 -1.44 26.49
N SER A 315 11.84 -1.39 25.18
CA SER A 315 12.60 -0.34 24.47
C SER A 315 11.69 0.67 23.76
N ALA A 316 10.42 0.75 24.17
CA ALA A 316 9.46 1.71 23.62
C ALA A 316 9.93 3.15 23.82
N GLN A 317 9.80 3.97 22.78
CA GLN A 317 10.22 5.36 22.79
C GLN A 317 9.38 6.23 21.85
N PRO A 318 9.25 7.54 22.12
CA PRO A 318 8.54 8.45 21.23
C PRO A 318 9.23 8.59 19.87
N LEU A 319 8.47 8.90 18.83
CA LEU A 319 9.00 9.08 17.46
C LEU A 319 10.12 10.11 17.39
N GLN A 320 10.05 11.16 18.23
CA GLN A 320 11.05 12.23 18.28
C GLN A 320 12.47 11.76 18.67
N ASN A 321 12.59 10.61 19.33
CA ASN A 321 13.89 10.03 19.70
C ASN A 321 14.53 9.25 18.57
N LEU A 322 13.77 8.94 17.52
CA LEU A 322 14.30 8.25 16.36
C LEU A 322 15.26 9.18 15.61
N THR A 323 16.45 8.68 15.34
CA THR A 323 17.40 9.37 14.47
C THR A 323 17.22 8.89 13.04
N ASN A 324 17.54 9.76 12.08
CA ASN A 324 17.43 9.43 10.67
C ASN A 324 18.54 8.43 10.33
N ARG A 325 18.26 7.13 10.43
CA ARG A 325 19.17 6.05 10.01
C ARG A 325 18.91 5.71 8.55
N TRP A 326 19.88 5.07 7.91
CA TRP A 326 19.71 4.46 6.59
C TRP A 326 19.30 2.98 6.75
N PRO A 327 18.26 2.49 6.07
CA PRO A 327 17.28 3.23 5.26
C PRO A 327 16.40 4.16 6.11
N PRO A 328 15.86 5.26 5.54
CA PRO A 328 15.13 6.27 6.28
C PRO A 328 13.90 5.68 6.99
N THR A 329 13.79 5.97 8.30
CA THR A 329 12.60 5.60 9.08
C THR A 329 11.42 6.45 8.63
N ARG A 330 10.40 5.81 8.04
CA ARG A 330 9.20 6.49 7.56
C ARG A 330 7.94 5.77 8.00
N PHE A 331 6.89 6.54 8.28
CA PHE A 331 5.61 6.03 8.74
C PHE A 331 4.46 6.61 7.92
N ARG A 332 3.31 5.96 8.01
CA ARG A 332 2.00 6.46 7.60
C ARG A 332 1.02 6.26 8.73
N PHE A 333 -0.03 7.05 8.74
CA PHE A 333 -1.24 6.71 9.47
C PHE A 333 -2.16 5.92 8.54
N GLU A 334 -2.69 4.81 9.04
CA GLU A 334 -3.74 4.04 8.38
C GLU A 334 -5.04 4.29 9.14
N TYR A 335 -6.03 4.91 8.51
CA TYR A 335 -7.39 4.93 9.03
C TYR A 335 -7.96 3.50 8.98
N ARG A 336 -8.40 3.01 10.13
CA ARG A 336 -8.98 1.68 10.35
C ARG A 336 -10.32 1.84 11.05
N PRO A 337 -11.44 1.83 10.31
CA PRO A 337 -12.75 1.83 10.94
C PRO A 337 -12.92 0.54 11.76
N PRO A 338 -13.76 0.56 12.81
CA PRO A 338 -14.12 -0.66 13.53
C PRO A 338 -14.69 -1.72 12.57
N PRO A 339 -14.55 -3.02 12.90
CA PRO A 339 -15.20 -4.07 12.12
C PRO A 339 -16.70 -3.80 11.97
N PRO A 340 -17.34 -4.16 10.83
CA PRO A 340 -18.77 -3.88 10.60
C PRO A 340 -19.69 -4.32 11.74
N ALA A 341 -19.38 -5.46 12.37
CA ALA A 341 -20.12 -5.96 13.53
C ALA A 341 -20.11 -5.00 14.74
N ALA A 342 -19.01 -4.26 14.96
CA ALA A 342 -18.90 -3.26 16.02
C ALA A 342 -19.63 -1.95 15.66
N GLY A 343 -19.96 -1.74 14.39
CA GLY A 343 -20.77 -0.61 13.92
C GLY A 343 -22.28 -0.89 13.95
N ALA A 344 -22.70 -2.15 14.13
CA ALA A 344 -24.10 -2.52 14.13
C ALA A 344 -24.85 -1.81 15.28
N GLY A 345 -25.88 -1.04 14.93
CA GLY A 345 -26.69 -0.26 15.88
C GLY A 345 -26.16 1.15 16.18
N LEU A 346 -25.06 1.58 15.56
CA LEU A 346 -24.62 2.97 15.61
C LEU A 346 -25.43 3.85 14.64
N PRO A 347 -25.51 5.18 14.87
CA PRO A 347 -26.08 6.11 13.91
C PRO A 347 -25.40 5.98 12.55
N HIS A 348 -26.18 6.03 11.47
CA HIS A 348 -25.67 5.97 10.09
C HIS A 348 -24.80 4.73 9.79
N ALA A 349 -25.04 3.59 10.46
CA ALA A 349 -24.24 2.37 10.30
C ALA A 349 -24.01 1.96 8.84
N ASP A 350 -25.05 2.03 8.00
CA ASP A 350 -24.95 1.68 6.57
C ASP A 350 -24.12 2.67 5.74
N ALA A 351 -23.92 3.88 6.25
CA ALA A 351 -23.07 4.89 5.62
C ALA A 351 -21.63 4.87 6.17
N ILE A 352 -21.35 4.11 7.23
CA ILE A 352 -19.99 4.01 7.79
C ILE A 352 -19.08 3.40 6.75
N TRP A 353 -18.09 4.18 6.33
CA TRP A 353 -17.10 3.75 5.36
C TRP A 353 -16.23 2.63 5.95
N PRO A 354 -16.28 1.40 5.39
CA PRO A 354 -15.58 0.25 5.98
C PRO A 354 -14.14 0.11 5.50
N GLY A 355 -13.68 1.02 4.64
CA GLY A 355 -12.37 1.01 4.02
C GLY A 355 -11.20 1.35 4.93
N ARG A 356 -10.02 0.97 4.47
CA ARG A 356 -8.75 1.43 5.07
C ARG A 356 -8.06 2.45 4.19
N LEU A 357 -7.49 3.48 4.78
CA LEU A 357 -6.88 4.57 4.03
C LEU A 357 -5.54 4.98 4.60
N LEU A 358 -4.51 4.99 3.75
CA LEU A 358 -3.14 5.37 4.13
C LEU A 358 -2.91 6.86 3.89
N SER A 359 -2.44 7.56 4.92
CA SER A 359 -1.97 8.95 4.82
C SER A 359 -0.74 9.06 3.91
N PRO A 360 -0.37 10.28 3.49
CA PRO A 360 1.00 10.56 3.04
C PRO A 360 2.04 10.01 4.02
N ALA A 361 3.18 9.54 3.51
CA ALA A 361 4.27 9.07 4.35
C ALA A 361 5.04 10.24 4.93
N PHE A 362 5.50 10.07 6.16
CA PHE A 362 6.31 11.07 6.84
C PHE A 362 7.53 10.48 7.54
N SER A 363 8.55 11.30 7.76
CA SER A 363 9.69 10.95 8.61
C SER A 363 9.53 11.52 10.03
N PRO A 364 10.18 10.93 11.04
CA PRO A 364 10.25 11.51 12.39
C PRO A 364 10.81 12.94 12.45
N GLY A 365 11.59 13.33 11.44
CA GLY A 365 12.11 14.69 11.26
C GLY A 365 11.13 15.66 10.59
N GLY A 366 9.95 15.20 10.17
CA GLY A 366 8.87 16.06 9.69
C GLY A 366 8.74 16.22 8.17
N ASN A 367 9.53 15.49 7.38
CA ASN A 367 9.36 15.48 5.92
C ASN A 367 8.10 14.68 5.56
N VAL A 368 7.22 15.24 4.72
CA VAL A 368 6.01 14.58 4.20
C VAL A 368 6.14 14.44 2.67
N ASP A 369 5.68 13.32 2.12
CA ASP A 369 5.62 13.06 0.66
C ASP A 369 4.44 13.74 -0.05
#